data_AF-A0A6L6YLF9-F1
#
_entry.id   AF-A0A6L6YLF9-F1
#
_cell.length_a   1.000
_cell.length_b   1.000
_cell.length_c   1.000
_cell.angle_alpha   90.00
_cell.angle_beta   90.00
_cell.angle_gamma   90.00
#
_symmetry.space_group_name_H-M   'P 1'
#
loop_
_entity.id
_entity.type
_entity.pdbx_description
1 polymer ?
#
loop_
_entity_poly.entity_id
_entity_poly.type
_entity_poly.pdbx_seq_one_letter_code
_entity_poly.pdbx_strand_id
1 'polypeptide(L)'
;MIRKATALSVLLGISLATVSLNSNACFTVIVGKNASATGEILVGHNEDNDGRIMSNQYYVPPAKHKAGEKLVYEAGAAKIPQVDQTHGFWWQQTLHPSGYSFSDGFYNDKGVLVTSNNCNLTIEKDEKTKDGGIGYGIRRLVAERANSARDGVNLIIDLVGKYGYRHQGRTYTIADKNEAWQVALLKGGRYLARKVGDNEMTVMSNAFSLGKVDLNDKANVLYSSDLVQHAIDMGTYKPAKAGDYSDFNFREAYQLPARIEADRNTVRVQAALKHLTGEKIENPHEFPTSLVPKDKLTMADVREIIRLTNPWDERPSGWYHEYFKDPSNGGTFDSAVYVLTADPRLSYTWRTSGRPDSQFSYPQFMMAAPAAAQAYMTPEEGTEAQFRSKPEQFDYTPDRTVFTFINHQNILDWNQKALKDFPKKQEVFEKQMSKDFDNQMDRVRLVLPVSESKALAMMKEFNTDSFNRALAATAAELDRNNKHTIAIEAKDLSKADKGTVKVTLFSNKDFDASALNKDKTYFGDGYPDDNIHYNQKRAVPAKVEYVDVNGDGLKDAVMEFPIEGATAQTFPGVNTQLYLWSVVDGEPVVAYDIVKIKK
;
A
#
# COMPACT_ATOMS: atom_id res chain seq x y z
N MET A 1 -58.16 14.06 33.59
CA MET A 1 -58.06 15.21 32.66
C MET A 1 -56.61 15.36 32.21
N ILE A 2 -56.39 15.67 30.91
CA ILE A 2 -55.38 16.59 30.34
C ILE A 2 -53.90 16.35 30.74
N ARG A 3 -52.99 15.78 29.92
CA ARG A 3 -52.42 16.13 28.57
C ARG A 3 -51.32 17.22 28.53
N LYS A 4 -50.26 16.89 27.76
CA LYS A 4 -49.12 17.68 27.20
C LYS A 4 -47.82 17.58 28.03
N ALA A 5 -46.72 16.99 27.50
CA ALA A 5 -45.82 17.46 26.43
C ALA A 5 -45.01 18.70 26.88
N THR A 6 -43.71 18.89 26.60
CA THR A 6 -42.81 18.37 25.53
C THR A 6 -41.37 18.36 26.14
N ALA A 7 -40.29 17.80 25.59
CA ALA A 7 -39.99 17.33 24.24
C ALA A 7 -38.98 16.16 24.21
N LEU A 8 -38.27 15.96 23.09
CA LEU A 8 -37.25 14.95 22.83
C LEU A 8 -36.01 15.65 22.24
N SER A 9 -34.83 15.45 22.83
CA SER A 9 -33.55 16.01 22.33
C SER A 9 -32.59 14.90 21.92
N VAL A 10 -32.95 14.13 20.88
CA VAL A 10 -32.00 13.25 20.20
C VAL A 10 -31.12 14.12 19.31
N LEU A 11 -29.95 14.50 19.83
CA LEU A 11 -28.85 15.01 19.03
C LEU A 11 -28.32 13.85 18.17
N LEU A 12 -28.95 13.68 17.00
CA LEU A 12 -28.45 12.79 15.97
C LEU A 12 -27.19 13.42 15.36
N GLY A 13 -26.05 13.16 16.00
CA GLY A 13 -24.74 13.52 15.48
C GLY A 13 -24.47 12.71 14.21
N ILE A 14 -24.94 13.21 13.07
CA ILE A 14 -24.52 12.74 11.75
C ILE A 14 -23.08 13.22 11.58
N SER A 15 -22.14 12.47 12.14
CA SER A 15 -20.78 12.45 11.64
C SER A 15 -20.85 11.96 10.20
N LEU A 16 -20.81 12.92 9.27
CA LEU A 16 -20.39 12.66 7.90
C LEU A 16 -18.99 12.08 7.98
N ALA A 17 -18.90 10.76 8.02
CA ALA A 17 -17.66 10.04 7.89
C ALA A 17 -17.12 10.35 6.49
N THR A 18 -16.18 11.28 6.43
CA THR A 18 -15.41 11.61 5.24
C THR A 18 -14.54 10.40 4.94
N VAL A 19 -15.06 9.47 4.15
CA VAL A 19 -14.29 8.34 3.60
C VAL A 19 -13.13 8.95 2.82
N SER A 20 -11.90 8.67 3.25
CA SER A 20 -10.71 9.18 2.57
C SER A 20 -10.53 8.43 1.26
N LEU A 21 -10.12 9.15 0.21
CA LEU A 21 -10.06 8.65 -1.17
C LEU A 21 -8.64 8.43 -1.68
N ASN A 22 -7.63 8.62 -0.81
CA ASN A 22 -6.31 9.12 -1.20
C ASN A 22 -5.14 8.12 -1.11
N SER A 23 -5.41 6.82 -1.30
CA SER A 23 -4.38 5.89 -1.81
C SER A 23 -3.88 6.42 -3.17
N ASN A 24 -2.79 7.18 -3.16
CA ASN A 24 -2.39 8.05 -4.26
C ASN A 24 -1.14 7.56 -4.99
N ALA A 25 -0.48 6.53 -4.47
CA ALA A 25 0.89 6.22 -4.84
C ALA A 25 1.20 4.75 -5.21
N CYS A 26 0.29 3.79 -5.00
CA CYS A 26 0.57 2.36 -5.26
C CYS A 26 1.26 2.12 -6.61
N PHE A 27 2.21 1.20 -6.62
CA PHE A 27 3.04 0.87 -7.77
C PHE A 27 2.94 -0.63 -8.08
N THR A 28 2.83 -0.99 -9.37
CA THR A 28 2.57 -2.37 -9.79
C THR A 28 3.45 -2.77 -10.96
N VAL A 29 3.99 -3.98 -10.91
CA VAL A 29 4.72 -4.66 -11.99
C VAL A 29 3.99 -5.96 -12.30
N ILE A 30 3.79 -6.28 -13.57
CA ILE A 30 3.22 -7.58 -14.00
C ILE A 30 4.17 -8.18 -15.02
N VAL A 31 4.51 -9.47 -14.87
CA VAL A 31 5.36 -10.22 -15.81
C VAL A 31 4.59 -11.44 -16.31
N GLY A 32 4.46 -11.55 -17.64
CA GLY A 32 3.88 -12.69 -18.32
C GLY A 32 4.75 -13.96 -18.17
N LYS A 33 4.11 -15.12 -18.21
CA LYS A 33 4.75 -16.42 -17.92
C LYS A 33 5.94 -16.78 -18.82
N ASN A 34 5.95 -16.36 -20.08
CA ASN A 34 7.06 -16.58 -21.01
C ASN A 34 8.18 -15.53 -20.82
N ALA A 35 7.86 -14.33 -20.32
CA ALA A 35 8.83 -13.33 -19.87
C ALA A 35 9.44 -13.66 -18.49
N SER A 36 8.76 -14.48 -17.69
CA SER A 36 9.26 -15.02 -16.43
C SER A 36 10.33 -16.10 -16.63
N ALA A 37 11.32 -16.10 -15.74
CA ALA A 37 12.38 -17.09 -15.67
C ALA A 37 11.85 -18.50 -15.32
N THR A 38 10.79 -18.59 -14.53
CA THR A 38 10.25 -19.86 -14.02
C THR A 38 9.09 -20.43 -14.85
N GLY A 39 8.51 -19.65 -15.76
CA GLY A 39 7.27 -20.04 -16.44
C GLY A 39 5.99 -19.70 -15.66
N GLU A 40 6.10 -19.06 -14.50
CA GLU A 40 4.97 -18.64 -13.66
C GLU A 40 4.67 -17.15 -13.86
N ILE A 41 3.40 -16.75 -13.67
CA ILE A 41 3.01 -15.33 -13.67
C ILE A 41 3.54 -14.66 -12.39
N LEU A 42 4.19 -13.51 -12.54
CA LEU A 42 4.70 -12.69 -11.43
C LEU A 42 3.95 -11.36 -11.36
N VAL A 43 3.58 -10.93 -10.16
CA VAL A 43 3.01 -9.59 -9.91
C VAL A 43 3.73 -8.97 -8.71
N GLY A 44 4.39 -7.82 -8.91
CA GLY A 44 4.89 -6.98 -7.83
C GLY A 44 3.89 -5.87 -7.52
N HIS A 45 3.64 -5.58 -6.24
CA HIS A 45 2.75 -4.50 -5.83
C HIS A 45 3.24 -3.83 -4.53
N ASN A 46 3.36 -2.50 -4.55
CA ASN A 46 3.47 -1.65 -3.36
C ASN A 46 2.10 -1.03 -3.09
N GLU A 47 1.57 -1.24 -1.89
CA GLU A 47 0.30 -0.67 -1.43
C GLU A 47 0.59 0.60 -0.61
N ASP A 48 0.49 1.75 -1.29
CA ASP A 48 0.92 3.04 -0.76
C ASP A 48 -0.27 3.94 -0.35
N ASN A 49 -0.18 4.49 0.86
CA ASN A 49 -1.26 5.21 1.51
C ASN A 49 -0.76 6.44 2.30
N ASP A 50 -1.70 7.25 2.79
CA ASP A 50 -1.47 8.35 3.73
C ASP A 50 -1.92 7.99 5.16
N GLY A 51 -1.38 8.70 6.16
CA GLY A 51 -1.81 8.61 7.56
C GLY A 51 -1.42 7.32 8.30
N ARG A 52 -2.00 7.14 9.50
CA ARG A 52 -1.67 6.05 10.44
C ARG A 52 -2.28 4.71 10.01
N ILE A 53 -1.60 3.99 9.12
CA ILE A 53 -2.04 2.70 8.58
C ILE A 53 -1.64 1.53 9.49
N MET A 54 -2.54 0.54 9.60
CA MET A 54 -2.28 -0.77 10.21
C MET A 54 -2.42 -1.87 9.16
N SER A 55 -1.29 -2.42 8.69
CA SER A 55 -1.32 -3.60 7.82
C SER A 55 -1.59 -4.86 8.64
N ASN A 56 -2.70 -5.54 8.33
CA ASN A 56 -3.12 -6.81 8.94
C ASN A 56 -3.17 -7.91 7.87
N GLN A 57 -2.96 -9.15 8.28
CA GLN A 57 -2.96 -10.32 7.40
C GLN A 57 -3.97 -11.35 7.87
N TYR A 58 -4.83 -11.81 6.96
CA TYR A 58 -5.84 -12.83 7.27
C TYR A 58 -5.85 -13.96 6.26
N TYR A 59 -6.29 -15.13 6.73
CA TYR A 59 -6.92 -16.13 5.86
C TYR A 59 -8.41 -16.19 6.23
N VAL A 60 -9.27 -15.91 5.26
CA VAL A 60 -10.72 -15.97 5.40
C VAL A 60 -11.20 -17.31 4.83
N PRO A 61 -11.86 -18.17 5.62
CA PRO A 61 -12.33 -19.46 5.13
C PRO A 61 -13.50 -19.30 4.15
N PRO A 62 -13.73 -20.29 3.25
CA PRO A 62 -14.94 -20.33 2.44
C PRO A 62 -16.18 -20.40 3.33
N ALA A 63 -17.21 -19.63 2.98
CA ALA A 63 -18.40 -19.43 3.81
C ALA A 63 -19.68 -19.71 3.03
N LYS A 64 -20.74 -20.10 3.75
CA LYS A 64 -22.11 -20.18 3.23
C LYS A 64 -22.92 -19.02 3.76
N HIS A 65 -23.70 -18.38 2.89
CA HIS A 65 -24.44 -17.15 3.18
C HIS A 65 -25.95 -17.40 3.17
N LYS A 66 -26.74 -16.47 3.71
CA LYS A 66 -28.19 -16.64 3.80
C LYS A 66 -28.85 -16.28 2.46
N ALA A 67 -29.87 -17.04 2.07
CA ALA A 67 -30.65 -16.74 0.87
C ALA A 67 -31.23 -15.31 0.93
N GLY A 68 -30.95 -14.50 -0.10
CA GLY A 68 -31.39 -13.10 -0.17
C GLY A 68 -30.51 -12.10 0.60
N GLU A 69 -29.40 -12.53 1.18
CA GLU A 69 -28.42 -11.66 1.83
C GLU A 69 -27.85 -10.60 0.88
N LYS A 70 -27.58 -9.41 1.42
CA LYS A 70 -27.04 -8.27 0.65
C LYS A 70 -25.87 -7.63 1.38
N LEU A 71 -24.77 -7.52 0.66
CA LEU A 71 -23.52 -6.91 1.08
C LEU A 71 -23.62 -5.39 0.97
N VAL A 72 -23.11 -4.69 1.97
CA VAL A 72 -22.96 -3.23 1.99
C VAL A 72 -21.58 -2.93 2.56
N TYR A 73 -20.65 -2.55 1.68
CA TYR A 73 -19.27 -2.23 2.07
C TYR A 73 -19.17 -0.78 2.57
N GLU A 74 -19.43 0.16 1.67
CA GLU A 74 -19.29 1.61 1.92
C GLU A 74 -20.66 2.28 2.17
N ALA A 75 -20.65 3.38 2.91
CA ALA A 75 -21.82 4.24 3.04
C ALA A 75 -22.27 4.78 1.67
N GLY A 76 -23.57 4.64 1.37
CA GLY A 76 -24.16 5.09 0.11
C GLY A 76 -23.69 4.35 -1.15
N ALA A 77 -23.06 3.18 -1.03
CA ALA A 77 -22.78 2.30 -2.17
C ALA A 77 -23.94 1.33 -2.45
N ALA A 78 -23.93 0.74 -3.64
CA ALA A 78 -24.91 -0.24 -4.07
C ALA A 78 -24.92 -1.47 -3.17
N LYS A 79 -26.12 -1.99 -2.89
CA LYS A 79 -26.32 -3.22 -2.11
C LYS A 79 -26.21 -4.43 -3.03
N ILE A 80 -25.13 -5.19 -2.90
CA ILE A 80 -24.80 -6.30 -3.80
C ILE A 80 -25.40 -7.60 -3.24
N PRO A 81 -26.22 -8.37 -3.99
CA PRO A 81 -26.65 -9.70 -3.55
C PRO A 81 -25.45 -10.61 -3.26
N GLN A 82 -25.45 -11.30 -2.13
CA GLN A 82 -24.44 -12.31 -1.83
C GLN A 82 -24.76 -13.62 -2.57
N VAL A 83 -23.73 -14.40 -2.88
CA VAL A 83 -23.86 -15.77 -3.42
C VAL A 83 -23.96 -16.79 -2.28
N ASP A 84 -24.67 -17.89 -2.49
CA ASP A 84 -24.92 -18.90 -1.45
C ASP A 84 -23.64 -19.50 -0.83
N GLN A 85 -22.54 -19.52 -1.58
CA GLN A 85 -21.22 -19.93 -1.12
C GLN A 85 -20.13 -19.06 -1.74
N THR A 86 -19.14 -18.65 -0.93
CA THR A 86 -17.93 -17.94 -1.36
C THR A 86 -16.68 -18.79 -1.21
N HIS A 87 -15.66 -18.51 -2.01
CA HIS A 87 -14.32 -19.08 -1.90
C HIS A 87 -13.62 -18.61 -0.62
N GLY A 88 -12.62 -19.37 -0.17
CA GLY A 88 -11.65 -18.91 0.83
C GLY A 88 -10.58 -18.04 0.17
N PHE A 89 -10.01 -17.10 0.92
CA PHE A 89 -8.99 -16.19 0.41
C PHE A 89 -8.06 -15.65 1.49
N TRP A 90 -6.81 -15.41 1.10
CA TRP A 90 -5.89 -14.53 1.79
C TRP A 90 -6.28 -13.07 1.57
N TRP A 91 -6.14 -12.26 2.62
CA TRP A 91 -6.44 -10.84 2.61
C TRP A 91 -5.34 -10.08 3.36
N GLN A 92 -4.63 -9.24 2.62
CA GLN A 92 -3.82 -8.16 3.15
C GLN A 92 -4.73 -6.94 3.33
N GLN A 93 -5.00 -6.57 4.58
CA GLN A 93 -5.79 -5.39 4.92
C GLN A 93 -4.87 -4.21 5.24
N THR A 94 -5.22 -3.05 4.74
CA THR A 94 -4.54 -1.77 4.94
C THR A 94 -5.52 -0.83 5.63
N LEU A 95 -5.69 -1.05 6.94
CA LEU A 95 -6.70 -0.36 7.73
C LEU A 95 -6.31 1.10 7.92
N HIS A 96 -7.21 2.01 7.58
CA HIS A 96 -7.07 3.47 7.71
C HIS A 96 -8.11 4.03 8.69
N PRO A 97 -7.80 5.04 9.53
CA PRO A 97 -8.73 5.53 10.57
C PRO A 97 -10.08 6.05 10.05
N SER A 98 -10.11 6.68 8.86
CA SER A 98 -11.36 7.13 8.21
C SER A 98 -12.02 6.07 7.32
N GLY A 99 -11.44 4.86 7.26
CA GLY A 99 -11.74 3.82 6.28
C GLY A 99 -11.23 4.15 4.87
N TYR A 100 -11.03 3.13 4.04
CA TYR A 100 -10.51 3.29 2.67
C TYR A 100 -11.22 2.38 1.67
N SER A 101 -11.68 2.97 0.57
CA SER A 101 -12.36 2.25 -0.53
C SER A 101 -11.41 1.48 -1.44
N PHE A 102 -10.10 1.58 -1.24
CA PHE A 102 -9.14 1.46 -2.34
C PHE A 102 -7.81 0.80 -2.02
N SER A 103 -7.50 0.54 -0.76
CA SER A 103 -6.36 -0.27 -0.39
C SER A 103 -6.79 -1.74 -0.28
N ASP A 104 -5.84 -2.66 -0.10
CA ASP A 104 -5.98 -4.10 0.15
C ASP A 104 -5.77 -4.98 -1.09
N GLY A 105 -4.91 -6.00 -0.93
CA GLY A 105 -4.68 -7.12 -1.83
C GLY A 105 -5.35 -8.42 -1.37
N PHE A 106 -5.78 -9.24 -2.33
CA PHE A 106 -6.47 -10.52 -2.08
C PHE A 106 -5.99 -11.63 -3.00
N TYR A 107 -5.95 -12.87 -2.50
CA TYR A 107 -5.67 -14.08 -3.28
C TYR A 107 -6.59 -15.23 -2.85
N ASN A 108 -7.32 -15.86 -3.78
CA ASN A 108 -8.34 -16.86 -3.43
C ASN A 108 -7.96 -18.33 -3.71
N ASP A 109 -8.78 -19.27 -3.20
CA ASP A 109 -8.56 -20.72 -3.33
C ASP A 109 -8.61 -21.28 -4.77
N LYS A 110 -9.10 -20.48 -5.73
CA LYS A 110 -9.08 -20.77 -7.17
C LYS A 110 -7.82 -20.24 -7.86
N GLY A 111 -7.00 -19.50 -7.12
CA GLY A 111 -5.73 -18.97 -7.55
C GLY A 111 -5.79 -17.59 -8.19
N VAL A 112 -6.87 -16.84 -7.94
CA VAL A 112 -7.08 -15.49 -8.47
C VAL A 112 -6.52 -14.45 -7.50
N LEU A 113 -5.51 -13.71 -7.96
CA LEU A 113 -4.96 -12.50 -7.33
C LEU A 113 -5.77 -11.27 -7.78
N VAL A 114 -6.00 -10.33 -6.86
CA VAL A 114 -6.45 -8.97 -7.21
C VAL A 114 -5.74 -7.88 -6.41
N THR A 115 -5.13 -6.93 -7.13
CA THR A 115 -4.56 -5.66 -6.63
C THR A 115 -5.00 -4.49 -7.54
N SER A 116 -4.58 -3.23 -7.31
CA SER A 116 -4.97 -2.10 -8.20
C SER A 116 -4.22 -0.80 -7.97
N ASN A 117 -4.34 0.16 -8.91
CA ASN A 117 -3.73 1.50 -8.82
C ASN A 117 -4.76 2.62 -9.07
N ASN A 118 -4.62 3.75 -8.38
CA ASN A 118 -5.64 4.81 -8.31
C ASN A 118 -5.63 5.78 -9.51
N CYS A 119 -6.10 5.33 -10.67
CA CYS A 119 -6.16 6.11 -11.91
C CYS A 119 -7.30 7.16 -11.94
N ASN A 120 -7.39 8.02 -10.91
CA ASN A 120 -8.38 9.10 -10.82
C ASN A 120 -8.07 10.28 -11.79
N LEU A 121 -8.76 11.42 -11.61
CA LEU A 121 -8.68 12.59 -12.50
C LEU A 121 -8.96 12.23 -13.97
N THR A 122 -10.14 11.63 -14.17
CA THR A 122 -10.63 11.20 -15.48
C THR A 122 -11.62 12.21 -16.06
N ILE A 123 -11.82 12.17 -17.38
CA ILE A 123 -12.84 12.94 -18.09
C ILE A 123 -14.25 12.58 -17.56
N GLU A 124 -14.49 11.29 -17.31
CA GLU A 124 -15.76 10.71 -16.88
C GLU A 124 -16.21 11.08 -15.45
N LYS A 125 -15.56 12.03 -14.78
CA LYS A 125 -15.79 12.34 -13.34
C LYS A 125 -17.25 12.66 -12.98
N ASP A 126 -18.08 13.08 -13.93
CA ASP A 126 -19.48 13.45 -13.73
C ASP A 126 -20.48 12.35 -14.12
N GLU A 127 -20.01 11.21 -14.66
CA GLU A 127 -20.87 10.08 -15.05
C GLU A 127 -21.70 9.54 -13.89
N LYS A 128 -22.89 9.02 -14.24
CA LYS A 128 -23.89 8.54 -13.27
C LYS A 128 -23.72 7.05 -12.97
N THR A 129 -23.95 6.70 -11.71
CA THR A 129 -24.07 5.31 -11.25
C THR A 129 -25.51 4.97 -10.90
N LYS A 130 -25.81 3.66 -10.81
CA LYS A 130 -27.08 3.10 -10.35
C LYS A 130 -26.93 2.70 -8.87
N ASP A 131 -27.95 2.94 -8.06
CA ASP A 131 -27.98 2.59 -6.62
C ASP A 131 -26.79 3.10 -5.78
N GLY A 132 -26.12 4.18 -6.20
CA GLY A 132 -24.91 4.71 -5.54
C GLY A 132 -23.59 4.09 -6.02
N GLY A 133 -23.65 3.11 -6.93
CA GLY A 133 -22.52 2.46 -7.59
C GLY A 133 -21.66 1.57 -6.70
N ILE A 134 -20.68 0.92 -7.31
CA ILE A 134 -19.74 0.02 -6.64
C ILE A 134 -18.34 0.65 -6.54
N GLY A 135 -17.66 0.41 -5.41
CA GLY A 135 -16.30 0.85 -5.11
C GLY A 135 -15.46 -0.29 -4.56
N TYR A 136 -15.15 -0.27 -3.26
CA TYR A 136 -14.33 -1.26 -2.53
C TYR A 136 -14.72 -2.71 -2.82
N GLY A 137 -16.03 -2.95 -2.89
CA GLY A 137 -16.58 -4.29 -3.08
C GLY A 137 -16.00 -5.05 -4.28
N ILE A 138 -15.49 -4.36 -5.31
CA ILE A 138 -14.90 -5.01 -6.49
C ILE A 138 -13.85 -6.08 -6.12
N ARG A 139 -12.80 -5.75 -5.35
CA ARG A 139 -11.74 -6.75 -5.06
C ARG A 139 -12.24 -7.87 -4.17
N ARG A 140 -13.02 -7.51 -3.16
CA ARG A 140 -13.59 -8.47 -2.21
C ARG A 140 -14.52 -9.47 -2.90
N LEU A 141 -15.34 -9.01 -3.85
CA LEU A 141 -16.22 -9.85 -4.66
C LEU A 141 -15.45 -10.73 -5.65
N VAL A 142 -14.34 -10.24 -6.23
CA VAL A 142 -13.44 -11.08 -7.05
C VAL A 142 -12.85 -12.20 -6.20
N ALA A 143 -12.27 -11.87 -5.03
CA ALA A 143 -11.73 -12.88 -4.12
C ALA A 143 -12.80 -13.90 -3.68
N GLU A 144 -13.98 -13.43 -3.30
CA GLU A 144 -15.09 -14.28 -2.84
C GLU A 144 -15.71 -15.17 -3.94
N ARG A 145 -15.54 -14.87 -5.23
CA ARG A 145 -16.38 -15.49 -6.30
C ARG A 145 -15.64 -15.97 -7.56
N ALA A 146 -14.52 -15.35 -7.96
CA ALA A 146 -13.86 -15.63 -9.23
C ALA A 146 -13.12 -16.98 -9.24
N ASN A 147 -13.22 -17.72 -10.34
CA ASN A 147 -12.64 -19.05 -10.53
C ASN A 147 -11.40 -19.06 -11.44
N SER A 148 -11.12 -17.94 -12.11
CA SER A 148 -9.94 -17.67 -12.92
C SER A 148 -9.76 -16.16 -13.07
N ALA A 149 -8.63 -15.73 -13.63
CA ALA A 149 -8.40 -14.32 -13.91
C ALA A 149 -9.44 -13.76 -14.90
N ARG A 150 -9.75 -14.51 -15.97
CA ARG A 150 -10.81 -14.15 -16.93
C ARG A 150 -12.19 -14.03 -16.27
N ASP A 151 -12.52 -14.97 -15.39
CA ASP A 151 -13.79 -14.95 -14.63
C ASP A 151 -13.85 -13.70 -13.72
N GLY A 152 -12.73 -13.34 -13.07
CA GLY A 152 -12.60 -12.10 -12.33
C GLY A 152 -12.79 -10.84 -13.20
N VAL A 153 -12.21 -10.79 -14.40
CA VAL A 153 -12.41 -9.68 -15.35
C VAL A 153 -13.89 -9.56 -15.75
N ASN A 154 -14.55 -10.67 -16.10
CA ASN A 154 -15.97 -10.68 -16.47
C ASN A 154 -16.86 -10.26 -15.29
N LEU A 155 -16.58 -10.74 -14.08
CA LEU A 155 -17.30 -10.33 -12.87
C LEU A 155 -17.19 -8.82 -12.61
N ILE A 156 -16.01 -8.22 -12.81
CA ILE A 156 -15.85 -6.76 -12.70
C ILE A 156 -16.71 -6.05 -13.75
N ILE A 157 -16.66 -6.50 -14.99
CA ILE A 157 -17.45 -5.95 -16.11
C ILE A 157 -18.95 -6.00 -15.80
N ASP A 158 -19.47 -7.13 -15.30
CA ASP A 158 -20.88 -7.29 -14.94
C ASP A 158 -21.29 -6.38 -13.77
N LEU A 159 -20.46 -6.29 -12.72
CA LEU A 159 -20.70 -5.40 -11.58
C LEU A 159 -20.73 -3.93 -12.01
N VAL A 160 -19.82 -3.52 -12.89
CA VAL A 160 -19.71 -2.15 -13.41
C VAL A 160 -20.84 -1.83 -14.40
N GLY A 161 -21.21 -2.74 -15.30
CA GLY A 161 -22.38 -2.54 -16.17
C GLY A 161 -23.71 -2.46 -15.40
N LYS A 162 -23.82 -3.22 -14.31
CA LYS A 162 -25.02 -3.26 -13.47
C LYS A 162 -25.16 -2.06 -12.53
N TYR A 163 -24.10 -1.66 -11.85
CA TYR A 163 -24.13 -0.63 -10.79
C TYR A 163 -23.40 0.66 -11.18
N GLY A 164 -22.41 0.58 -12.05
CA GLY A 164 -21.46 1.65 -12.35
C GLY A 164 -20.39 1.78 -11.27
N TYR A 165 -19.15 2.01 -11.66
CA TYR A 165 -18.07 2.34 -10.74
C TYR A 165 -18.30 3.76 -10.17
N ARG A 166 -18.26 3.90 -8.84
CA ARG A 166 -18.68 5.14 -8.16
C ARG A 166 -17.59 6.22 -8.04
N HIS A 167 -16.38 5.94 -8.51
CA HIS A 167 -15.22 6.83 -8.40
C HIS A 167 -14.63 7.10 -9.80
N GLN A 168 -13.73 8.10 -9.91
CA GLN A 168 -13.32 8.64 -11.21
C GLN A 168 -12.64 7.63 -12.14
N GLY A 169 -11.64 6.90 -11.64
CA GLY A 169 -11.00 5.83 -12.39
C GLY A 169 -10.04 4.99 -11.53
N ARG A 170 -9.77 3.76 -11.97
CA ARG A 170 -8.86 2.79 -11.31
C ARG A 170 -8.50 1.67 -12.27
N THR A 171 -7.26 1.19 -12.22
CA THR A 171 -6.88 -0.05 -12.92
C THR A 171 -6.73 -1.17 -11.91
N TYR A 172 -7.48 -2.26 -12.08
CA TYR A 172 -7.30 -3.48 -11.30
C TYR A 172 -6.36 -4.44 -12.04
N THR A 173 -5.44 -5.05 -11.31
CA THR A 173 -4.67 -6.20 -11.78
C THR A 173 -5.38 -7.46 -11.34
N ILE A 174 -5.81 -8.29 -12.28
CA ILE A 174 -6.44 -9.60 -12.02
C ILE A 174 -5.54 -10.67 -12.64
N ALA A 175 -5.03 -11.62 -11.86
CA ALA A 175 -4.07 -12.60 -12.35
C ALA A 175 -4.28 -14.00 -11.77
N ASP A 176 -3.95 -15.01 -12.55
CA ASP A 176 -3.87 -16.41 -12.14
C ASP A 176 -2.62 -17.07 -12.76
N LYS A 177 -2.48 -18.39 -12.61
CA LYS A 177 -1.36 -19.17 -13.17
C LYS A 177 -1.21 -19.10 -14.71
N ASN A 178 -2.25 -18.72 -15.44
CA ASN A 178 -2.30 -18.77 -16.90
C ASN A 178 -2.11 -17.39 -17.55
N GLU A 179 -2.70 -16.36 -16.95
CA GLU A 179 -2.83 -15.02 -17.52
C GLU A 179 -2.97 -13.92 -16.45
N ALA A 180 -2.59 -12.70 -16.82
CA ALA A 180 -2.75 -11.50 -16.02
C ALA A 180 -3.40 -10.38 -16.85
N TRP A 181 -4.28 -9.61 -16.22
CA TRP A 181 -5.16 -8.62 -16.84
C TRP A 181 -5.06 -7.27 -16.12
N GLN A 182 -4.98 -6.20 -16.90
CA GLN A 182 -5.21 -4.83 -16.45
C GLN A 182 -6.65 -4.46 -16.81
N VAL A 183 -7.49 -4.14 -15.83
CA VAL A 183 -8.90 -3.71 -16.01
C VAL A 183 -9.03 -2.26 -15.58
N ALA A 184 -8.92 -1.34 -16.53
CA ALA A 184 -9.14 0.08 -16.32
C ALA A 184 -10.64 0.40 -16.30
N LEU A 185 -11.12 0.87 -15.15
CA LEU A 185 -12.48 1.37 -14.96
C LEU A 185 -12.50 2.89 -15.01
N LEU A 186 -13.58 3.41 -15.56
CA LEU A 186 -13.99 4.81 -15.48
C LEU A 186 -15.26 4.89 -14.63
N LYS A 187 -15.58 6.08 -14.11
CA LYS A 187 -16.84 6.30 -13.40
C LYS A 187 -18.03 5.96 -14.30
N GLY A 188 -19.12 5.46 -13.72
CA GLY A 188 -20.24 4.94 -14.50
C GLY A 188 -19.92 3.56 -15.06
N GLY A 189 -20.40 3.24 -16.26
CA GLY A 189 -20.36 1.88 -16.81
C GLY A 189 -19.13 1.52 -17.65
N ARG A 190 -18.21 2.46 -17.92
CA ARG A 190 -17.18 2.30 -18.94
C ARG A 190 -15.89 1.66 -18.43
N TYR A 191 -15.30 0.82 -19.27
CA TYR A 191 -14.07 0.10 -18.98
C TYR A 191 -13.26 -0.23 -20.24
N LEU A 192 -11.97 -0.48 -20.05
CA LEU A 192 -11.13 -1.22 -20.98
C LEU A 192 -10.26 -2.21 -20.19
N ALA A 193 -10.25 -3.47 -20.61
CA ALA A 193 -9.43 -4.53 -20.05
C ALA A 193 -8.47 -5.08 -21.11
N ARG A 194 -7.19 -5.21 -20.77
CA ARG A 194 -6.14 -5.79 -21.61
C ARG A 194 -5.43 -6.92 -20.87
N LYS A 195 -5.21 -8.05 -21.54
CA LYS A 195 -4.29 -9.09 -21.09
C LYS A 195 -2.84 -8.61 -21.27
N VAL A 196 -2.01 -8.78 -20.25
CA VAL A 196 -0.55 -8.70 -20.41
C VAL A 196 -0.11 -9.93 -21.22
N GLY A 197 0.57 -9.71 -22.34
CA GLY A 197 1.01 -10.79 -23.22
C GLY A 197 1.93 -11.76 -22.49
N ASP A 198 1.90 -13.04 -22.86
CA ASP A 198 2.65 -14.07 -22.13
C ASP A 198 4.17 -13.77 -22.13
N ASN A 199 4.70 -13.13 -23.17
CA ASN A 199 6.09 -12.69 -23.31
C ASN A 199 6.31 -11.20 -22.97
N GLU A 200 5.33 -10.52 -22.39
CA GLU A 200 5.40 -9.12 -22.02
C GLU A 200 5.60 -8.94 -20.50
N MET A 201 5.99 -7.74 -20.12
CA MET A 201 5.77 -7.16 -18.80
C MET A 201 5.10 -5.79 -18.93
N THR A 202 4.59 -5.25 -17.82
CA THR A 202 4.07 -3.87 -17.73
C THR A 202 4.36 -3.29 -16.36
N VAL A 203 4.50 -1.97 -16.31
CA VAL A 203 4.74 -1.17 -15.11
C VAL A 203 3.65 -0.12 -15.00
N MET A 204 3.09 0.05 -13.80
CA MET A 204 1.91 0.87 -13.57
C MET A 204 2.01 1.65 -12.27
N SER A 205 1.85 2.97 -12.37
CA SER A 205 1.61 3.89 -11.25
C SER A 205 0.11 4.25 -11.17
N ASN A 206 -0.26 5.33 -10.49
CA ASN A 206 -1.65 5.76 -10.31
C ASN A 206 -2.17 6.61 -11.50
N ALA A 207 -1.66 6.33 -12.70
CA ALA A 207 -2.15 6.79 -14.00
C ALA A 207 -2.52 5.56 -14.87
N PHE A 208 -3.28 5.73 -15.95
CA PHE A 208 -3.57 4.60 -16.84
C PHE A 208 -2.32 4.21 -17.63
N SER A 209 -1.82 2.99 -17.42
CA SER A 209 -0.75 2.39 -18.23
C SER A 209 -1.23 2.05 -19.65
N LEU A 210 -2.54 1.82 -19.83
CA LEU A 210 -3.16 1.42 -21.10
C LEU A 210 -3.14 2.59 -22.10
N GLY A 211 -2.10 2.61 -22.92
CA GLY A 211 -1.91 3.59 -24.00
C GLY A 211 -2.68 3.20 -25.25
N LYS A 212 -1.97 3.09 -26.39
CA LYS A 212 -2.52 2.47 -27.61
C LYS A 212 -2.81 0.99 -27.38
N VAL A 213 -3.95 0.53 -27.90
CA VAL A 213 -4.47 -0.83 -27.72
C VAL A 213 -5.13 -1.33 -29.00
N ASP A 214 -4.85 -2.56 -29.42
CA ASP A 214 -5.50 -3.14 -30.59
C ASP A 214 -6.93 -3.57 -30.23
N LEU A 215 -7.90 -2.72 -30.56
CA LEU A 215 -9.32 -2.99 -30.34
C LEU A 215 -9.84 -4.15 -31.21
N ASN A 216 -9.10 -4.65 -32.19
CA ASN A 216 -9.49 -5.83 -32.98
C ASN A 216 -9.11 -7.15 -32.31
N ASP A 217 -8.15 -7.16 -31.36
CA ASP A 217 -7.80 -8.33 -30.57
C ASP A 217 -8.88 -8.61 -29.51
N LYS A 218 -10.02 -9.15 -29.94
CA LYS A 218 -11.14 -9.51 -29.06
C LYS A 218 -10.81 -10.63 -28.07
N ALA A 219 -9.67 -11.32 -28.23
CA ALA A 219 -9.23 -12.35 -27.30
C ALA A 219 -8.53 -11.73 -26.07
N ASN A 220 -7.66 -10.74 -26.30
CA ASN A 220 -6.84 -10.11 -25.28
C ASN A 220 -7.30 -8.70 -24.88
N VAL A 221 -8.30 -8.11 -25.56
CA VAL A 221 -8.87 -6.78 -25.26
C VAL A 221 -10.40 -6.87 -25.16
N LEU A 222 -10.94 -6.48 -24.01
CA LEU A 222 -12.37 -6.33 -23.76
C LEU A 222 -12.67 -4.86 -23.42
N TYR A 223 -13.70 -4.26 -23.99
CA TYR A 223 -14.00 -2.84 -23.74
C TYR A 223 -15.50 -2.55 -23.93
N SER A 224 -15.98 -1.47 -23.34
CA SER A 224 -17.38 -1.03 -23.50
C SER A 224 -17.70 -0.70 -24.96
N SER A 225 -18.84 -1.17 -25.48
CA SER A 225 -19.17 -1.05 -26.91
C SER A 225 -19.24 0.38 -27.42
N ASP A 226 -19.58 1.34 -26.54
CA ASP A 226 -19.69 2.77 -26.84
C ASP A 226 -18.38 3.55 -26.62
N LEU A 227 -17.33 2.92 -26.06
CA LEU A 227 -16.12 3.60 -25.57
C LEU A 227 -15.52 4.58 -26.61
N VAL A 228 -15.17 4.09 -27.79
CA VAL A 228 -14.53 4.93 -28.82
C VAL A 228 -15.47 6.05 -29.29
N GLN A 229 -16.76 5.76 -29.47
CA GLN A 229 -17.73 6.77 -29.91
C GLN A 229 -17.92 7.85 -28.85
N HIS A 230 -18.01 7.47 -27.57
CA HIS A 230 -18.12 8.41 -26.46
C HIS A 230 -16.90 9.34 -26.35
N ALA A 231 -15.69 8.83 -26.58
CA ALA A 231 -14.47 9.66 -26.64
C ALA A 231 -14.49 10.65 -27.84
N ILE A 232 -15.08 10.27 -28.97
CA ILE A 232 -15.30 11.16 -30.13
C ILE A 232 -16.35 12.23 -29.81
N ASP A 233 -17.47 11.83 -29.20
CA ASP A 233 -18.59 12.72 -28.87
C ASP A 233 -18.21 13.78 -27.82
N MET A 234 -17.32 13.44 -26.88
CA MET A 234 -16.70 14.38 -25.94
C MET A 234 -15.57 15.23 -26.55
N GLY A 235 -15.10 14.89 -27.75
CA GLY A 235 -13.98 15.56 -28.41
C GLY A 235 -12.59 15.24 -27.83
N THR A 236 -12.46 14.21 -27.00
CA THR A 236 -11.17 13.79 -26.41
C THR A 236 -10.38 12.83 -27.30
N TYR A 237 -11.02 12.26 -28.33
CA TYR A 237 -10.36 11.50 -29.38
C TYR A 237 -10.89 11.89 -30.76
N LYS A 238 -9.98 11.98 -31.74
CA LYS A 238 -10.31 12.14 -33.15
C LYS A 238 -9.49 11.12 -33.94
N PRO A 239 -10.10 10.14 -34.62
CA PRO A 239 -9.37 9.16 -35.40
C PRO A 239 -8.63 9.83 -36.56
N ALA A 240 -7.39 9.39 -36.83
CA ALA A 240 -6.62 9.83 -37.99
C ALA A 240 -7.34 9.51 -39.33
N LYS A 241 -8.20 8.49 -39.34
CA LYS A 241 -9.00 8.07 -40.49
C LYS A 241 -10.38 7.62 -40.03
N ALA A 242 -11.44 8.15 -40.62
CA ALA A 242 -12.82 7.84 -40.22
C ALA A 242 -13.12 6.32 -40.35
N GLY A 243 -13.70 5.74 -39.30
CA GLY A 243 -14.01 4.31 -39.22
C GLY A 243 -12.81 3.39 -38.92
N ASP A 244 -11.62 3.97 -38.69
CA ASP A 244 -10.39 3.25 -38.33
C ASP A 244 -9.92 3.76 -36.97
N TYR A 245 -9.92 2.86 -35.97
CA TYR A 245 -9.62 3.20 -34.58
C TYR A 245 -8.30 2.58 -34.09
N SER A 246 -7.41 2.22 -35.02
CA SER A 246 -6.10 1.62 -34.73
C SER A 246 -5.12 2.58 -34.03
N ASP A 247 -5.39 3.88 -34.06
CA ASP A 247 -4.64 4.92 -33.34
C ASP A 247 -5.22 5.27 -31.96
N PHE A 248 -6.35 4.67 -31.57
CA PHE A 248 -7.01 4.94 -30.29
C PHE A 248 -6.08 4.65 -29.10
N ASN A 249 -5.97 5.64 -28.21
CA ASN A 249 -5.16 5.57 -27.00
C ASN A 249 -6.05 5.84 -25.78
N PHE A 250 -6.20 4.84 -24.92
CA PHE A 250 -7.15 4.91 -23.80
C PHE A 250 -6.73 5.92 -22.73
N ARG A 251 -5.44 5.97 -22.37
CA ARG A 251 -4.88 6.97 -21.45
C ARG A 251 -5.22 8.38 -21.90
N GLU A 252 -4.89 8.72 -23.15
CA GLU A 252 -5.07 10.08 -23.68
C GLU A 252 -6.55 10.47 -23.85
N ALA A 253 -7.41 9.50 -24.22
CA ALA A 253 -8.83 9.74 -24.42
C ALA A 253 -9.61 10.00 -23.11
N TYR A 254 -9.11 9.53 -21.96
CA TYR A 254 -9.89 9.47 -20.72
C TYR A 254 -9.24 9.99 -19.44
N GLN A 255 -7.94 10.26 -19.43
CA GLN A 255 -7.26 10.80 -18.25
C GLN A 255 -6.73 12.21 -18.51
N LEU A 256 -6.90 13.09 -17.52
CA LEU A 256 -6.40 14.45 -17.61
C LEU A 256 -4.85 14.44 -17.60
N PRO A 257 -4.18 15.28 -18.42
CA PRO A 257 -2.71 15.42 -18.41
C PRO A 257 -2.16 15.65 -17.00
N ALA A 258 -2.84 16.47 -16.18
CA ALA A 258 -2.51 16.70 -14.77
C ALA A 258 -2.40 15.45 -13.87
N ARG A 259 -2.84 14.27 -14.32
CA ARG A 259 -2.58 12.97 -13.66
C ARG A 259 -1.54 12.13 -14.38
N ILE A 260 -1.48 12.18 -15.71
CA ILE A 260 -0.46 11.50 -16.52
C ILE A 260 0.93 12.08 -16.23
N GLU A 261 1.02 13.41 -16.15
CA GLU A 261 2.23 14.21 -15.99
C GLU A 261 2.67 14.38 -14.53
N ALA A 262 1.80 14.07 -13.56
CA ALA A 262 2.10 14.27 -12.15
C ALA A 262 3.35 13.49 -11.73
N ASP A 263 4.36 14.16 -11.16
CA ASP A 263 5.63 13.59 -10.69
C ASP A 263 5.47 12.23 -9.98
N ARG A 264 4.49 12.12 -9.07
CA ARG A 264 4.21 10.87 -8.33
C ARG A 264 3.82 9.68 -9.20
N ASN A 265 3.33 9.92 -10.42
CA ASN A 265 3.06 8.87 -11.41
C ASN A 265 4.22 8.72 -12.38
N THR A 266 4.78 9.84 -12.85
CA THR A 266 5.82 9.91 -13.87
C THR A 266 7.15 9.32 -13.40
N VAL A 267 7.69 9.83 -12.28
CA VAL A 267 9.08 9.58 -11.86
C VAL A 267 9.34 8.11 -11.49
N ARG A 268 8.38 7.44 -10.87
CA ARG A 268 8.48 5.99 -10.57
C ARG A 268 8.42 5.10 -11.80
N VAL A 269 7.60 5.45 -12.79
CA VAL A 269 7.58 4.70 -14.07
C VAL A 269 8.91 4.95 -14.80
N GLN A 270 9.41 6.19 -14.81
CA GLN A 270 10.75 6.49 -15.33
C GLN A 270 11.85 5.68 -14.65
N ALA A 271 11.82 5.54 -13.31
CA ALA A 271 12.85 4.81 -12.56
C ALA A 271 12.89 3.33 -12.97
N ALA A 272 11.72 2.69 -13.04
CA ALA A 272 11.59 1.31 -13.49
C ALA A 272 11.93 1.13 -14.98
N LEU A 273 11.47 2.03 -15.86
CA LEU A 273 11.83 2.00 -17.28
C LEU A 273 13.34 2.15 -17.47
N LYS A 274 13.99 3.10 -16.78
CA LYS A 274 15.44 3.31 -16.82
C LYS A 274 16.22 2.07 -16.35
N HIS A 275 15.74 1.39 -15.32
CA HIS A 275 16.31 0.12 -14.84
C HIS A 275 16.14 -1.00 -15.89
N LEU A 276 14.95 -1.14 -16.49
CA LEU A 276 14.60 -2.22 -17.42
C LEU A 276 15.22 -2.09 -18.82
N THR A 277 15.31 -0.87 -19.36
CA THR A 277 15.70 -0.63 -20.76
C THR A 277 17.09 -0.04 -20.89
N GLY A 278 17.56 0.66 -19.85
CA GLY A 278 18.73 1.54 -19.88
C GLY A 278 18.39 3.01 -20.21
N GLU A 279 17.12 3.34 -20.51
CA GLU A 279 16.70 4.64 -21.02
C GLU A 279 15.62 5.29 -20.13
N LYS A 280 15.78 6.59 -19.83
CA LYS A 280 14.75 7.37 -19.13
C LYS A 280 13.87 8.02 -20.20
N ILE A 281 12.63 7.57 -20.32
CA ILE A 281 11.63 8.21 -21.19
C ILE A 281 11.16 9.48 -20.48
N GLU A 282 11.45 10.65 -21.04
CA GLU A 282 11.08 11.92 -20.38
C GLU A 282 9.58 12.22 -20.47
N ASN A 283 8.95 11.90 -21.61
CA ASN A 283 7.54 12.18 -21.86
C ASN A 283 6.62 11.03 -21.33
N PRO A 284 5.75 11.26 -20.34
CA PRO A 284 4.86 10.22 -19.82
C PRO A 284 3.80 9.76 -20.83
N HIS A 285 3.47 10.58 -21.82
CA HIS A 285 2.55 10.21 -22.91
C HIS A 285 3.16 9.18 -23.87
N GLU A 286 4.49 9.03 -23.87
CA GLU A 286 5.23 8.00 -24.63
C GLU A 286 5.47 6.72 -23.83
N PHE A 287 5.07 6.65 -22.54
CA PHE A 287 5.22 5.41 -21.77
C PHE A 287 4.44 4.27 -22.41
N PRO A 288 5.09 3.11 -22.68
CA PRO A 288 4.49 2.00 -23.38
C PRO A 288 3.50 1.25 -22.48
N THR A 289 2.44 0.71 -23.08
CA THR A 289 1.46 -0.16 -22.39
C THR A 289 2.14 -1.40 -21.79
N SER A 290 3.10 -1.95 -22.51
CA SER A 290 3.85 -3.17 -22.20
C SER A 290 5.23 -3.13 -22.85
N LEU A 291 6.14 -3.95 -22.33
CA LEU A 291 7.49 -4.16 -22.83
C LEU A 291 7.72 -5.65 -23.04
N VAL A 292 8.53 -6.03 -24.04
CA VAL A 292 9.17 -7.36 -24.04
C VAL A 292 10.53 -7.19 -23.38
N PRO A 293 10.78 -7.77 -22.19
CA PRO A 293 12.07 -7.64 -21.53
C PRO A 293 13.14 -8.39 -22.34
N LYS A 294 14.38 -7.86 -22.35
CA LYS A 294 15.52 -8.45 -23.10
C LYS A 294 15.89 -9.84 -22.57
N ASP A 295 15.90 -9.95 -21.24
CA ASP A 295 16.16 -11.17 -20.50
C ASP A 295 14.91 -11.61 -19.73
N LYS A 296 14.83 -12.88 -19.35
CA LYS A 296 13.73 -13.38 -18.53
C LYS A 296 13.85 -12.89 -17.09
N LEU A 297 12.77 -12.36 -16.54
CA LEU A 297 12.73 -11.79 -15.20
C LEU A 297 12.46 -12.86 -14.14
N THR A 298 13.23 -12.84 -13.07
CA THR A 298 13.02 -13.63 -11.85
C THR A 298 12.11 -12.89 -10.87
N MET A 299 11.65 -13.59 -9.83
CA MET A 299 10.99 -12.97 -8.67
C MET A 299 11.88 -11.91 -8.01
N ALA A 300 13.20 -12.14 -7.94
CA ALA A 300 14.14 -11.20 -7.34
C ALA A 300 14.25 -9.90 -8.16
N ASP A 301 14.20 -9.96 -9.49
CA ASP A 301 14.20 -8.78 -10.35
C ASP A 301 12.91 -7.96 -10.17
N VAL A 302 11.75 -8.61 -10.06
CA VAL A 302 10.48 -7.92 -9.77
C VAL A 302 10.52 -7.25 -8.38
N ARG A 303 11.14 -7.91 -7.39
CA ARG A 303 11.35 -7.34 -6.06
C ARG A 303 12.28 -6.12 -6.09
N GLU A 304 13.34 -6.17 -6.90
CA GLU A 304 14.24 -5.02 -7.10
C GLU A 304 13.51 -3.84 -7.74
N ILE A 305 12.69 -4.07 -8.77
CA ILE A 305 11.94 -3.01 -9.46
C ILE A 305 10.98 -2.27 -8.52
N ILE A 306 10.32 -2.97 -7.59
CA ILE A 306 9.42 -2.33 -6.60
C ILE A 306 10.17 -1.74 -5.39
N ARG A 307 11.48 -1.99 -5.26
CA ARG A 307 12.39 -1.36 -4.29
C ARG A 307 13.00 -0.05 -4.76
N LEU A 308 13.02 0.19 -6.07
CA LEU A 308 13.74 1.31 -6.64
C LEU A 308 13.35 2.64 -5.98
N THR A 309 14.36 3.48 -5.78
CA THR A 309 14.23 4.93 -5.71
C THR A 309 14.84 5.53 -6.97
N ASN A 310 14.35 6.68 -7.42
CA ASN A 310 14.92 7.33 -8.59
C ASN A 310 16.32 7.91 -8.27
N PRO A 311 17.31 7.73 -9.17
CA PRO A 311 18.70 8.11 -8.92
C PRO A 311 19.06 9.55 -9.34
N TRP A 312 18.10 10.40 -9.72
CA TRP A 312 18.35 11.75 -10.24
C TRP A 312 17.77 12.89 -9.38
N ASP A 313 16.88 12.61 -8.42
CA ASP A 313 16.42 13.60 -7.46
C ASP A 313 17.51 13.93 -6.42
N GLU A 314 17.82 15.22 -6.26
CA GLU A 314 18.53 15.73 -5.10
C GLU A 314 17.62 15.68 -3.86
N ARG A 315 18.18 15.37 -2.68
CA ARG A 315 17.43 15.20 -1.41
C ARG A 315 18.04 16.06 -0.30
N PRO A 316 17.96 17.40 -0.40
CA PRO A 316 18.72 18.33 0.45
C PRO A 316 18.29 18.32 1.92
N SER A 317 17.10 17.83 2.24
CA SER A 317 16.61 17.78 3.64
C SER A 317 17.36 16.79 4.53
N GLY A 318 18.01 15.78 3.94
CA GLY A 318 18.62 14.65 4.66
C GLY A 318 17.71 13.44 4.81
N TRP A 319 16.43 13.54 4.43
CA TRP A 319 15.51 12.39 4.34
C TRP A 319 15.80 11.55 3.09
N TYR A 320 15.80 10.23 3.23
CA TYR A 320 15.94 9.32 2.10
C TYR A 320 14.68 9.35 1.25
N HIS A 321 13.52 9.21 1.87
CA HIS A 321 12.23 9.47 1.25
C HIS A 321 11.82 10.94 1.45
N GLU A 322 12.48 11.88 0.77
CA GLU A 322 12.01 13.28 0.79
C GLU A 322 10.69 13.44 0.02
N TYR A 323 10.45 12.61 -1.01
CA TYR A 323 9.36 12.77 -1.97
C TYR A 323 8.48 11.53 -2.15
N PHE A 324 7.17 11.74 -2.24
CA PHE A 324 6.16 10.69 -2.48
C PHE A 324 6.03 10.34 -3.99
N LYS A 325 7.15 10.14 -4.68
CA LYS A 325 7.23 9.89 -6.14
C LYS A 325 8.11 8.71 -6.57
N ASP A 326 8.81 8.08 -5.64
CA ASP A 326 9.58 6.86 -5.87
C ASP A 326 8.68 5.61 -5.91
N PRO A 327 9.11 4.50 -6.54
CA PRO A 327 8.49 3.19 -6.43
C PRO A 327 8.35 2.70 -4.98
N SER A 328 9.47 2.60 -4.23
CA SER A 328 9.47 2.47 -2.77
C SER A 328 9.45 3.86 -2.15
N ASN A 329 8.54 4.15 -1.22
CA ASN A 329 8.37 5.52 -0.74
C ASN A 329 7.80 5.63 0.69
N GLY A 330 7.66 6.88 1.14
CA GLY A 330 7.16 7.25 2.46
C GLY A 330 5.90 6.52 2.93
N GLY A 331 4.96 6.26 2.01
CA GLY A 331 3.65 5.66 2.28
C GLY A 331 3.53 4.18 1.96
N THR A 332 4.60 3.48 1.60
CA THR A 332 4.55 2.02 1.39
C THR A 332 4.41 1.31 2.74
N PHE A 333 3.21 0.83 3.05
CA PHE A 333 2.91 0.04 4.26
C PHE A 333 2.87 -1.47 4.02
N ASP A 334 2.77 -1.87 2.76
CA ASP A 334 2.82 -3.24 2.30
C ASP A 334 3.54 -3.30 0.95
N SER A 335 4.37 -4.31 0.74
CA SER A 335 4.94 -4.60 -0.56
C SER A 335 5.05 -6.11 -0.74
N ALA A 336 4.67 -6.60 -1.91
CA ALA A 336 4.52 -8.02 -2.18
C ALA A 336 4.89 -8.36 -3.63
N VAL A 337 5.70 -9.42 -3.81
CA VAL A 337 5.87 -10.10 -5.11
C VAL A 337 5.17 -11.45 -5.08
N TYR A 338 4.04 -11.53 -5.76
CA TYR A 338 3.21 -12.72 -5.91
C TYR A 338 3.77 -13.63 -7.01
N VAL A 339 3.91 -14.92 -6.72
CA VAL A 339 4.26 -15.98 -7.67
C VAL A 339 3.08 -16.92 -7.79
N LEU A 340 2.42 -16.91 -8.95
CA LEU A 340 1.15 -17.59 -9.17
C LEU A 340 1.40 -18.94 -9.83
N THR A 341 1.46 -20.00 -9.02
CA THR A 341 1.87 -21.34 -9.45
C THR A 341 0.73 -22.19 -9.97
N ALA A 342 1.07 -23.30 -10.64
CA ALA A 342 0.08 -24.19 -11.25
C ALA A 342 -0.97 -24.79 -10.29
N ASP A 343 -0.62 -24.98 -9.01
CA ASP A 343 -1.52 -25.36 -7.92
C ASP A 343 -1.74 -24.13 -7.02
N PRO A 344 -2.96 -23.55 -6.94
CA PRO A 344 -3.23 -22.37 -6.14
C PRO A 344 -2.74 -22.43 -4.69
N ARG A 345 -2.69 -23.64 -4.10
CA ARG A 345 -2.28 -23.87 -2.71
C ARG A 345 -0.78 -23.68 -2.50
N LEU A 346 0.02 -23.83 -3.56
CA LEU A 346 1.47 -23.65 -3.55
C LEU A 346 1.90 -22.23 -3.96
N SER A 347 0.96 -21.38 -4.38
CA SER A 347 1.26 -19.99 -4.71
C SER A 347 1.66 -19.20 -3.47
N TYR A 348 2.65 -18.33 -3.64
CA TYR A 348 3.32 -17.65 -2.54
C TYR A 348 3.59 -16.18 -2.87
N THR A 349 3.88 -15.41 -1.83
CA THR A 349 4.32 -14.03 -1.94
C THR A 349 5.66 -13.85 -1.24
N TRP A 350 6.51 -12.96 -1.77
CA TRP A 350 7.63 -12.39 -1.04
C TRP A 350 7.23 -11.00 -0.57
N ARG A 351 7.00 -10.85 0.74
CA ARG A 351 6.37 -9.66 1.34
C ARG A 351 7.37 -8.86 2.19
N THR A 352 7.12 -7.56 2.34
CA THR A 352 7.62 -6.74 3.45
C THR A 352 6.46 -6.10 4.20
N SER A 353 6.57 -6.02 5.53
CA SER A 353 5.69 -5.18 6.35
C SER A 353 6.27 -3.76 6.35
N GLY A 354 5.77 -2.87 5.49
CA GLY A 354 6.38 -1.56 5.24
C GLY A 354 7.27 -1.52 3.99
N ARG A 355 8.10 -0.46 3.89
CA ARG A 355 8.84 -0.07 2.67
C ARG A 355 9.84 -1.15 2.23
N PRO A 356 9.80 -1.64 0.98
CA PRO A 356 10.58 -2.81 0.58
C PRO A 356 12.09 -2.57 0.55
N ASP A 357 12.57 -1.33 0.46
CA ASP A 357 13.98 -0.94 0.56
C ASP A 357 14.50 -0.84 2.01
N SER A 358 13.60 -0.73 2.98
CA SER A 358 13.87 -0.47 4.40
C SER A 358 13.40 -1.63 5.28
N GLN A 359 13.10 -2.79 4.68
CA GLN A 359 12.60 -3.99 5.37
C GLN A 359 13.14 -5.27 4.74
N PHE A 360 13.35 -6.31 5.55
CA PHE A 360 13.70 -7.64 5.06
C PHE A 360 12.51 -8.30 4.36
N SER A 361 12.69 -8.73 3.10
CA SER A 361 11.64 -9.46 2.37
C SER A 361 11.63 -10.93 2.75
N TYR A 362 10.44 -11.50 2.99
CA TYR A 362 10.27 -12.87 3.45
C TYR A 362 9.14 -13.60 2.70
N PRO A 363 9.31 -14.89 2.39
CA PRO A 363 8.32 -15.68 1.66
C PRO A 363 7.17 -16.17 2.56
N GLN A 364 5.96 -16.22 2.01
CA GLN A 364 4.76 -16.78 2.64
C GLN A 364 3.87 -17.51 1.63
N PHE A 365 3.38 -18.69 1.96
CA PHE A 365 2.31 -19.38 1.24
C PHE A 365 0.98 -18.68 1.50
N MET A 366 0.30 -18.18 0.46
CA MET A 366 -0.92 -17.36 0.64
C MET A 366 -2.11 -18.20 1.14
N MET A 367 -2.23 -19.44 0.66
CA MET A 367 -3.34 -20.33 1.05
C MET A 367 -3.18 -21.00 2.42
N ALA A 368 -2.06 -20.76 3.10
CA ALA A 368 -1.89 -21.11 4.50
C ALA A 368 -2.08 -19.87 5.37
N ALA A 369 -2.63 -20.04 6.58
CA ALA A 369 -2.84 -18.92 7.48
C ALA A 369 -1.52 -18.16 7.76
N PRO A 370 -1.56 -16.82 7.89
CA PRO A 370 -0.41 -16.02 8.29
C PRO A 370 -0.02 -16.31 9.75
N ALA A 371 1.13 -15.79 10.18
CA ALA A 371 1.49 -15.79 11.59
C ALA A 371 0.44 -15.00 12.39
N ALA A 372 0.03 -15.49 13.56
CA ALA A 372 -0.97 -14.80 14.38
C ALA A 372 -0.55 -13.36 14.76
N ALA A 373 0.76 -13.12 14.90
CA ALA A 373 1.33 -11.81 15.17
C ALA A 373 1.21 -10.78 14.01
N GLN A 374 0.68 -11.18 12.85
CA GLN A 374 0.33 -10.30 11.73
C GLN A 374 -1.18 -9.97 11.68
N ALA A 375 -1.99 -10.51 12.59
CA ALA A 375 -3.43 -10.27 12.66
C ALA A 375 -3.78 -9.66 14.03
N TYR A 376 -4.15 -8.39 14.06
CA TYR A 376 -4.54 -7.71 15.32
C TYR A 376 -6.04 -7.81 15.62
N MET A 377 -6.78 -8.54 14.77
CA MET A 377 -8.23 -8.73 14.79
C MET A 377 -8.58 -10.10 14.17
N THR A 378 -9.83 -10.54 14.34
CA THR A 378 -10.41 -11.61 13.50
C THR A 378 -10.76 -11.10 12.09
N PRO A 379 -10.92 -11.97 11.08
CA PRO A 379 -11.39 -11.59 9.75
C PRO A 379 -12.74 -10.84 9.76
N GLU A 380 -13.64 -11.21 10.67
CA GLU A 380 -14.95 -10.60 10.86
C GLU A 380 -14.83 -9.17 11.41
N GLU A 381 -14.05 -8.99 12.48
CA GLU A 381 -13.74 -7.68 13.05
C GLU A 381 -13.00 -6.77 12.06
N GLY A 382 -12.03 -7.32 11.32
CA GLY A 382 -11.33 -6.61 10.25
C GLY A 382 -12.30 -6.16 9.14
N THR A 383 -13.24 -7.02 8.74
CA THR A 383 -14.27 -6.71 7.74
C THR A 383 -15.23 -5.61 8.24
N GLU A 384 -15.56 -5.58 9.53
CA GLU A 384 -16.31 -4.47 10.12
C GLU A 384 -15.48 -3.18 10.15
N ALA A 385 -14.22 -3.28 10.55
CA ALA A 385 -13.31 -2.15 10.75
C ALA A 385 -13.00 -1.35 9.47
N GLN A 386 -13.01 -1.98 8.29
CA GLN A 386 -12.60 -1.35 7.02
C GLN A 386 -13.24 0.03 6.74
N PHE A 387 -14.49 0.23 7.18
CA PHE A 387 -15.20 1.53 7.09
C PHE A 387 -15.79 1.99 8.43
N ARG A 388 -15.48 1.30 9.53
CA ARG A 388 -15.97 1.57 10.90
C ARG A 388 -14.87 1.35 11.92
N SER A 389 -13.65 1.78 11.57
CA SER A 389 -12.47 1.58 12.41
C SER A 389 -12.61 2.35 13.73
N LYS A 390 -11.89 1.89 14.76
CA LYS A 390 -11.94 2.42 16.12
C LYS A 390 -10.52 2.75 16.61
N PRO A 391 -10.32 3.80 17.44
CA PRO A 391 -8.99 4.22 17.88
C PRO A 391 -8.12 3.08 18.42
N GLU A 392 -8.70 2.19 19.25
CA GLU A 392 -8.01 1.04 19.83
C GLU A 392 -7.34 0.11 18.80
N GLN A 393 -7.76 0.11 17.53
CA GLN A 393 -7.16 -0.68 16.44
C GLN A 393 -5.83 -0.08 15.94
N PHE A 394 -5.55 1.19 16.22
CA PHE A 394 -4.33 1.92 15.82
C PHE A 394 -3.42 2.28 17.00
N ASP A 395 -3.84 1.99 18.24
CA ASP A 395 -3.07 2.25 19.46
C ASP A 395 -1.69 1.58 19.41
N TYR A 396 -0.62 2.33 19.74
CA TYR A 396 0.71 1.74 19.88
C TYR A 396 0.75 0.75 21.06
N THR A 397 1.17 -0.47 20.79
CA THR A 397 1.57 -1.45 21.83
C THR A 397 2.84 -2.17 21.38
N PRO A 398 3.73 -2.58 22.32
CA PRO A 398 4.91 -3.39 21.99
C PRO A 398 4.56 -4.73 21.32
N ASP A 399 3.40 -5.31 21.66
CA ASP A 399 2.93 -6.60 21.11
C ASP A 399 2.48 -6.50 19.64
N ARG A 400 2.19 -5.29 19.14
CA ARG A 400 1.79 -5.05 17.75
C ARG A 400 3.03 -4.93 16.86
N THR A 401 3.50 -6.09 16.39
CA THR A 401 4.75 -6.26 15.63
C THR A 401 4.94 -5.31 14.44
N VAL A 402 3.86 -4.82 13.82
CA VAL A 402 3.90 -3.77 12.78
C VAL A 402 4.73 -2.55 13.21
N PHE A 403 4.69 -2.17 14.49
CA PHE A 403 5.46 -1.04 14.99
C PHE A 403 6.96 -1.28 15.05
N THR A 404 7.43 -2.54 15.19
CA THR A 404 8.86 -2.86 15.03
C THR A 404 9.35 -2.48 13.63
N PHE A 405 8.56 -2.81 12.60
CA PHE A 405 8.85 -2.44 11.22
C PHE A 405 8.73 -0.93 10.99
N ILE A 406 7.65 -0.29 11.47
CA ILE A 406 7.44 1.17 11.30
C ILE A 406 8.53 2.00 12.00
N ASN A 407 8.95 1.61 13.20
CA ASN A 407 10.04 2.29 13.92
C ASN A 407 11.37 2.10 13.17
N HIS A 408 11.65 0.89 12.66
CA HIS A 408 12.87 0.61 11.88
C HIS A 408 12.97 1.47 10.61
N GLN A 409 11.92 1.51 9.77
CA GLN A 409 11.96 2.31 8.54
C GLN A 409 12.08 3.81 8.84
N ASN A 410 11.44 4.34 9.89
CA ASN A 410 11.56 5.76 10.27
C ASN A 410 12.96 6.14 10.76
N ILE A 411 13.71 5.19 11.34
CA ILE A 411 15.11 5.40 11.72
C ILE A 411 16.01 5.35 10.49
N LEU A 412 15.83 4.38 9.58
CA LEU A 412 16.62 4.30 8.35
C LEU A 412 16.39 5.50 7.41
N ASP A 413 15.17 6.04 7.38
CA ASP A 413 14.77 7.17 6.50
C ASP A 413 15.60 8.44 6.74
N TRP A 414 16.15 8.59 7.95
CA TRP A 414 17.01 9.71 8.34
C TRP A 414 18.47 9.27 8.55
N ASN A 415 18.69 8.05 9.07
CA ASN A 415 20.03 7.48 9.25
C ASN A 415 20.57 6.89 7.93
N GLN A 416 20.96 7.78 7.02
CA GLN A 416 21.56 7.45 5.72
C GLN A 416 22.76 6.50 5.82
N LYS A 417 23.51 6.54 6.93
CA LYS A 417 24.66 5.65 7.16
C LYS A 417 24.21 4.21 7.39
N ALA A 418 23.22 4.01 8.26
CA ALA A 418 22.63 2.69 8.51
C ALA A 418 21.94 2.14 7.25
N LEU A 419 21.21 3.00 6.53
CA LEU A 419 20.51 2.65 5.30
C LEU A 419 21.48 2.21 4.17
N LYS A 420 22.61 2.90 4.00
CA LYS A 420 23.61 2.57 2.95
C LYS A 420 24.14 1.13 3.04
N ASP A 421 24.23 0.57 4.24
CA ASP A 421 24.67 -0.82 4.45
C ASP A 421 23.52 -1.82 4.54
N PHE A 422 22.26 -1.37 4.60
CA PHE A 422 21.09 -2.22 4.76
C PHE A 422 20.82 -3.16 3.55
N PRO A 423 20.96 -2.74 2.27
CA PRO A 423 20.77 -3.63 1.12
C PRO A 423 21.63 -4.90 1.14
N LYS A 424 22.88 -4.82 1.64
CA LYS A 424 23.75 -6.00 1.81
C LYS A 424 23.19 -6.98 2.84
N LYS A 425 22.55 -6.47 3.89
CA LYS A 425 21.89 -7.30 4.92
C LYS A 425 20.63 -7.94 4.36
N GLN A 426 19.85 -7.21 3.56
CA GLN A 426 18.70 -7.74 2.83
C GLN A 426 19.12 -8.89 1.91
N GLU A 427 20.17 -8.71 1.10
CA GLU A 427 20.70 -9.76 0.20
C GLU A 427 21.06 -11.04 0.96
N VAL A 428 21.81 -10.92 2.06
CA VAL A 428 22.22 -12.07 2.90
C VAL A 428 21.01 -12.77 3.52
N PHE A 429 20.05 -12.01 4.08
CA PHE A 429 18.83 -12.55 4.67
C PHE A 429 17.98 -13.26 3.61
N GLU A 430 17.73 -12.60 2.48
CA GLU A 430 16.85 -13.10 1.41
C GLU A 430 17.42 -14.33 0.72
N LYS A 431 18.74 -14.37 0.50
CA LYS A 431 19.42 -15.57 -0.02
C LYS A 431 19.25 -16.78 0.88
N GLN A 432 19.31 -16.58 2.21
CA GLN A 432 19.05 -17.64 3.17
C GLN A 432 17.56 -18.03 3.20
N MET A 433 16.64 -17.05 3.19
CA MET A 433 15.20 -17.30 3.13
C MET A 433 14.78 -18.04 1.85
N SER A 434 15.39 -17.76 0.70
CA SER A 434 15.11 -18.49 -0.56
C SER A 434 15.45 -19.96 -0.41
N LYS A 435 16.66 -20.27 0.07
CA LYS A 435 17.10 -21.65 0.31
C LYS A 435 16.16 -22.38 1.28
N ASP A 436 15.74 -21.73 2.35
CA ASP A 436 14.85 -22.34 3.35
C ASP A 436 13.43 -22.55 2.79
N PHE A 437 12.94 -21.61 1.97
CA PHE A 437 11.67 -21.72 1.27
C PHE A 437 11.66 -22.83 0.22
N ASP A 438 12.71 -22.95 -0.61
CA ASP A 438 12.83 -24.00 -1.62
C ASP A 438 12.80 -25.40 -0.97
N ASN A 439 13.58 -25.58 0.11
CA ASN A 439 13.55 -26.80 0.92
C ASN A 439 12.15 -27.11 1.49
N GLN A 440 11.42 -26.09 1.95
CA GLN A 440 10.07 -26.29 2.48
C GLN A 440 9.05 -26.57 1.36
N MET A 441 9.15 -25.89 0.23
CA MET A 441 8.32 -26.11 -0.96
C MET A 441 8.41 -27.56 -1.43
N ASP A 442 9.61 -28.13 -1.51
CA ASP A 442 9.81 -29.53 -1.91
C ASP A 442 9.24 -30.51 -0.88
N ARG A 443 9.39 -30.23 0.43
CA ARG A 443 8.73 -31.03 1.48
C ARG A 443 7.20 -30.95 1.41
N VAL A 444 6.64 -29.78 1.13
CA VAL A 444 5.20 -29.57 0.96
C VAL A 444 4.69 -30.32 -0.27
N ARG A 445 5.41 -30.27 -1.40
CA ARG A 445 5.08 -31.01 -2.64
C ARG A 445 5.02 -32.53 -2.44
N LEU A 446 5.86 -33.09 -1.56
CA LEU A 446 5.80 -34.52 -1.21
C LEU A 446 4.58 -34.87 -0.34
N VAL A 447 4.15 -33.97 0.55
CA VAL A 447 3.07 -34.23 1.51
C VAL A 447 1.68 -33.90 0.95
N LEU A 448 1.56 -32.87 0.10
CA LEU A 448 0.29 -32.37 -0.42
C LEU A 448 -0.57 -33.43 -1.13
N PRO A 449 -0.03 -34.34 -1.98
CA PRO A 449 -0.81 -35.43 -2.59
C PRO A 449 -1.30 -36.49 -1.60
N VAL A 450 -0.67 -36.59 -0.42
CA VAL A 450 -0.97 -37.61 0.61
C VAL A 450 -1.91 -37.06 1.67
N SER A 451 -1.73 -35.81 2.08
CA SER A 451 -2.53 -35.16 3.12
C SER A 451 -2.44 -33.63 3.03
N GLU A 452 -3.47 -33.03 2.41
CA GLU A 452 -3.61 -31.59 2.28
C GLU A 452 -3.61 -30.85 3.62
N SER A 453 -4.29 -31.37 4.63
CA SER A 453 -4.31 -30.76 5.97
C SER A 453 -2.94 -30.73 6.64
N LYS A 454 -2.10 -31.75 6.44
CA LYS A 454 -0.71 -31.75 6.91
C LYS A 454 0.17 -30.78 6.11
N ALA A 455 0.00 -30.72 4.79
CA ALA A 455 0.72 -29.77 3.94
C ALA A 455 0.38 -28.32 4.32
N LEU A 456 -0.90 -27.99 4.54
CA LEU A 456 -1.35 -26.68 5.03
C LEU A 456 -0.81 -26.35 6.42
N ALA A 457 -0.72 -27.32 7.32
CA ALA A 457 -0.08 -27.13 8.63
C ALA A 457 1.42 -26.81 8.49
N MET A 458 2.15 -27.54 7.65
CA MET A 458 3.58 -27.28 7.35
C MET A 458 3.81 -25.91 6.67
N MET A 459 2.92 -25.50 5.77
CA MET A 459 2.96 -24.17 5.15
C MET A 459 2.69 -23.06 6.19
N LYS A 460 1.74 -23.27 7.12
CA LYS A 460 1.47 -22.33 8.22
C LYS A 460 2.63 -22.22 9.21
N GLU A 461 3.26 -23.34 9.55
CA GLU A 461 4.45 -23.39 10.39
C GLU A 461 5.57 -22.56 9.76
N PHE A 462 5.82 -22.75 8.46
CA PHE A 462 6.79 -21.95 7.71
C PHE A 462 6.42 -20.47 7.63
N ASN A 463 5.15 -20.13 7.36
CA ASN A 463 4.67 -18.74 7.37
C ASN A 463 4.93 -18.04 8.71
N THR A 464 4.92 -18.81 9.81
CA THR A 464 5.19 -18.33 11.17
C THR A 464 6.69 -18.16 11.41
N ASP A 465 7.52 -19.14 11.07
CA ASP A 465 8.99 -19.04 11.16
C ASP A 465 9.54 -17.90 10.29
N SER A 466 9.17 -17.87 9.01
CA SER A 466 9.57 -16.87 8.02
C SER A 466 9.29 -15.44 8.50
N PHE A 467 8.07 -15.20 9.01
CA PHE A 467 7.71 -13.91 9.61
C PHE A 467 8.51 -13.60 10.88
N ASN A 468 8.61 -14.55 11.81
CA ASN A 468 9.31 -14.33 13.09
C ASN A 468 10.80 -14.04 12.87
N ARG A 469 11.42 -14.63 11.84
CA ARG A 469 12.80 -14.37 11.43
C ARG A 469 12.97 -12.97 10.82
N ALA A 470 12.02 -12.53 9.99
CA ALA A 470 12.02 -11.16 9.48
C ALA A 470 11.83 -10.14 10.63
N LEU A 471 10.88 -10.39 11.52
CA LEU A 471 10.65 -9.58 12.72
C LEU A 471 11.89 -9.52 13.63
N ALA A 472 12.56 -10.65 13.88
CA ALA A 472 13.79 -10.70 14.67
C ALA A 472 14.96 -9.97 13.99
N ALA A 473 15.10 -10.08 12.67
CA ALA A 473 16.12 -9.36 11.90
C ALA A 473 15.89 -7.84 11.95
N THR A 474 14.64 -7.39 11.77
CA THR A 474 14.21 -5.99 11.90
C THR A 474 14.38 -5.48 13.34
N ALA A 475 14.00 -6.25 14.35
CA ALA A 475 14.21 -5.91 15.77
C ALA A 475 15.70 -5.73 16.08
N ALA A 476 16.56 -6.62 15.57
CA ALA A 476 17.99 -6.50 15.77
C ALA A 476 18.59 -5.27 15.03
N GLU A 477 18.02 -4.82 13.91
CA GLU A 477 18.35 -3.52 13.32
C GLU A 477 17.81 -2.34 14.14
N LEU A 478 16.62 -2.46 14.74
CA LEU A 478 16.09 -1.44 15.64
C LEU A 478 17.02 -1.26 16.85
N ASP A 479 17.42 -2.35 17.52
CA ASP A 479 18.38 -2.33 18.63
C ASP A 479 19.76 -1.77 18.23
N ARG A 480 20.20 -2.03 16.99
CA ARG A 480 21.48 -1.49 16.47
C ARG A 480 21.45 0.02 16.22
N ASN A 481 20.29 0.58 15.87
CA ASN A 481 20.20 1.95 15.35
C ASN A 481 19.44 2.93 16.29
N ASN A 482 18.55 2.43 17.16
CA ASN A 482 17.81 3.23 18.14
C ASN A 482 18.64 3.44 19.43
N LYS A 483 19.69 4.26 19.34
CA LYS A 483 20.68 4.44 20.42
C LYS A 483 20.42 5.64 21.34
N HIS A 484 19.45 6.48 21.00
CA HIS A 484 19.24 7.78 21.64
C HIS A 484 17.92 7.79 22.40
N THR A 485 17.91 8.46 23.55
CA THR A 485 16.71 8.57 24.40
C THR A 485 16.16 9.97 24.30
N ILE A 486 14.83 10.07 24.11
CA ILE A 486 14.09 11.31 24.31
C ILE A 486 13.00 11.12 25.35
N ALA A 487 12.54 12.20 25.97
CA ALA A 487 11.31 12.24 26.73
C ALA A 487 10.43 13.40 26.25
N ILE A 488 9.15 13.13 26.01
CA ILE A 488 8.13 14.15 25.76
C ILE A 488 7.61 14.61 27.13
N GLU A 489 7.80 15.88 27.49
CA GLU A 489 7.41 16.43 28.80
C GLU A 489 5.89 16.72 28.90
N ALA A 490 5.08 15.85 28.30
CA ALA A 490 3.62 15.89 28.34
C ALA A 490 3.05 14.48 28.38
N LYS A 491 2.17 14.21 29.35
CA LYS A 491 1.45 12.92 29.46
C LYS A 491 0.57 12.64 28.24
N ASP A 492 0.07 13.71 27.63
CA ASP A 492 -0.83 13.68 26.50
C ASP A 492 -0.72 14.98 25.69
N LEU A 493 -1.13 14.94 24.42
CA LEU A 493 -1.19 16.10 23.52
C LEU A 493 -2.56 16.15 22.83
N SER A 494 -2.99 17.33 22.39
CA SER A 494 -4.21 17.50 21.60
C SER A 494 -3.92 18.25 20.30
N LYS A 495 -4.54 17.81 19.20
CA LYS A 495 -4.48 18.50 17.90
C LYS A 495 -5.15 19.89 17.92
N ALA A 496 -5.98 20.15 18.94
CA ALA A 496 -6.60 21.45 19.17
C ALA A 496 -5.68 22.43 19.93
N ASP A 497 -4.59 21.95 20.53
CA ASP A 497 -3.65 22.78 21.27
C ASP A 497 -2.76 23.60 20.31
N LYS A 498 -2.61 24.88 20.63
CA LYS A 498 -1.81 25.86 19.87
C LYS A 498 -0.54 26.29 20.62
N GLY A 499 -0.30 25.71 21.79
CA GLY A 499 0.93 25.87 22.55
C GLY A 499 2.09 25.01 22.04
N THR A 500 3.04 24.84 22.94
CA THR A 500 4.30 24.12 22.71
C THR A 500 4.43 22.93 23.63
N VAL A 501 5.17 21.91 23.20
CA VAL A 501 5.61 20.78 24.00
C VAL A 501 7.13 20.79 24.10
N LYS A 502 7.65 20.51 25.30
CA LYS A 502 9.08 20.26 25.49
C LYS A 502 9.40 18.80 25.19
N VAL A 503 10.49 18.60 24.45
CA VAL A 503 11.08 17.29 24.17
C VAL A 503 12.54 17.38 24.54
N THR A 504 12.98 16.52 25.45
CA THR A 504 14.37 16.51 25.92
C THR A 504 15.10 15.32 25.31
N LEU A 505 16.21 15.59 24.63
CA LEU A 505 17.16 14.60 24.10
C LEU A 505 18.32 14.46 25.09
N PHE A 506 18.48 13.27 25.65
CA PHE A 506 19.43 13.03 26.73
C PHE A 506 20.85 12.82 26.21
N SER A 507 21.81 13.42 26.92
CA SER A 507 23.23 13.11 26.77
C SER A 507 23.59 11.80 27.46
N ASN A 508 24.74 11.24 27.11
CA ASN A 508 25.41 10.20 27.88
C ASN A 508 26.93 10.27 27.64
N LYS A 509 27.71 9.43 28.32
CA LYS A 509 29.18 9.40 28.23
C LYS A 509 29.76 9.26 26.80
N ASP A 510 28.99 8.72 25.86
CA ASP A 510 29.39 8.47 24.46
C ASP A 510 28.61 9.38 23.47
N PHE A 511 27.81 10.33 23.96
CA PHE A 511 26.92 11.19 23.15
C PHE A 511 26.60 12.54 23.83
N ASP A 512 27.04 13.65 23.24
CA ASP A 512 26.75 15.02 23.71
C ASP A 512 25.60 15.65 22.92
N ALA A 513 24.39 15.65 23.50
CA ALA A 513 23.22 16.28 22.93
C ALA A 513 23.36 17.81 22.78
N SER A 514 24.30 18.46 23.47
CA SER A 514 24.52 19.90 23.33
C SER A 514 25.20 20.32 22.02
N ALA A 515 25.73 19.36 21.25
CA ALA A 515 26.21 19.53 19.87
C ALA A 515 25.08 19.47 18.81
N LEU A 516 23.81 19.64 19.21
CA LEU A 516 22.64 19.56 18.34
C LEU A 516 22.55 20.72 17.33
N ASN A 517 22.31 20.36 16.06
CA ASN A 517 22.02 21.28 14.98
C ASN A 517 20.52 21.60 14.94
N LYS A 518 20.15 22.76 15.49
CA LYS A 518 18.78 23.26 15.53
C LYS A 518 18.12 23.31 14.14
N ASP A 519 18.86 23.74 13.12
CA ASP A 519 18.34 23.97 11.77
C ASP A 519 18.09 22.66 11.00
N LYS A 520 18.60 21.54 11.50
CA LYS A 520 18.31 20.17 11.01
C LYS A 520 17.57 19.33 12.06
N THR A 521 16.74 19.96 12.89
CA THR A 521 15.98 19.28 13.94
C THR A 521 14.48 19.38 13.71
N TYR A 522 13.80 18.23 13.74
CA TYR A 522 12.38 18.07 13.46
C TYR A 522 11.73 17.12 14.48
N PHE A 523 10.47 17.36 14.82
CA PHE A 523 9.69 16.50 15.71
C PHE A 523 8.27 16.24 15.17
N GLY A 524 7.76 15.03 15.41
CA GLY A 524 6.36 14.67 15.15
C GLY A 524 6.15 13.22 14.74
N ASP A 525 4.98 12.96 14.17
CA ASP A 525 4.51 11.62 13.78
C ASP A 525 5.22 11.08 12.51
N GLY A 526 5.58 9.80 12.50
CA GLY A 526 6.37 9.17 11.43
C GLY A 526 5.59 8.77 10.15
N TYR A 527 4.29 9.04 10.07
CA TYR A 527 3.47 8.69 8.91
C TYR A 527 3.43 9.86 7.90
N PRO A 528 3.30 9.59 6.60
CA PRO A 528 3.21 10.64 5.58
C PRO A 528 1.81 11.26 5.55
N ASP A 529 1.76 12.52 5.12
CA ASP A 529 0.54 13.12 4.57
C ASP A 529 0.38 12.74 3.08
N ASP A 530 -0.72 13.12 2.44
CA ASP A 530 -0.97 12.83 1.04
C ASP A 530 -0.23 13.77 0.06
N ASN A 531 0.65 14.64 0.56
CA ASN A 531 1.45 15.58 -0.22
C ASN A 531 2.63 14.86 -0.91
N ILE A 532 3.20 15.48 -1.95
CA ILE A 532 4.44 14.98 -2.54
C ILE A 532 5.65 15.28 -1.65
N HIS A 533 5.59 16.33 -0.83
CA HIS A 533 6.64 16.78 0.09
C HIS A 533 6.26 16.54 1.57
N TYR A 534 5.84 15.33 1.92
CA TYR A 534 5.22 15.02 3.22
C TYR A 534 6.08 15.34 4.45
N ASN A 535 7.42 15.37 4.30
CA ASN A 535 8.35 15.69 5.38
C ASN A 535 8.55 17.21 5.64
N GLN A 536 8.10 18.11 4.75
CA GLN A 536 8.42 19.54 4.85
C GLN A 536 7.67 20.31 5.97
N LYS A 537 6.54 19.78 6.47
CA LYS A 537 5.67 20.47 7.46
C LYS A 537 5.88 20.00 8.91
N ARG A 538 6.96 19.28 9.18
CA ARG A 538 7.29 18.79 10.53
C ARG A 538 7.58 19.95 11.49
N ALA A 539 7.31 19.77 12.79
CA ALA A 539 7.60 20.80 13.77
C ALA A 539 9.11 21.01 13.90
N VAL A 540 9.57 22.26 13.78
CA VAL A 540 10.94 22.68 14.10
C VAL A 540 10.97 23.29 15.50
N PRO A 541 12.09 23.23 16.24
CA PRO A 541 12.15 23.74 17.60
C PRO A 541 12.13 25.27 17.60
N ALA A 542 11.14 25.87 18.28
CA ALA A 542 11.11 27.30 18.53
C ALA A 542 12.32 27.71 19.41
N LYS A 543 12.56 26.95 20.47
CA LYS A 543 13.64 27.15 21.45
C LYS A 543 14.45 25.87 21.62
N VAL A 544 15.73 26.02 21.94
CA VAL A 544 16.61 24.94 22.43
C VAL A 544 17.38 25.49 23.64
N GLU A 545 17.45 24.73 24.72
CA GLU A 545 18.24 25.01 25.91
C GLU A 545 19.13 23.80 26.23
N TYR A 546 20.33 24.04 26.76
CA TYR A 546 21.30 23.00 27.09
C TYR A 546 21.50 22.94 28.61
N VAL A 547 20.82 21.99 29.25
CA VAL A 547 20.66 21.90 30.70
C VAL A 547 20.79 20.44 31.12
N ASP A 548 21.50 20.19 32.22
CA ASP A 548 21.46 18.91 32.92
C ASP A 548 20.09 18.76 33.59
N VAL A 549 19.17 17.96 33.02
CA VAL A 549 17.81 17.82 33.57
C VAL A 549 17.68 16.64 34.53
N ASN A 550 18.65 15.71 34.53
CA ASN A 550 18.60 14.46 35.29
C ASN A 550 19.56 14.44 36.51
N GLY A 551 20.51 15.38 36.57
CA GLY A 551 21.53 15.53 37.61
C GLY A 551 22.80 14.70 37.40
N ASP A 552 23.09 14.22 36.19
CA ASP A 552 24.25 13.37 35.89
C ASP A 552 25.54 14.14 35.52
N GLY A 553 25.45 15.46 35.37
CA GLY A 553 26.56 16.36 35.04
C GLY A 553 26.78 16.59 33.54
N LEU A 554 26.00 15.95 32.67
CA LEU A 554 25.99 16.18 31.23
C LEU A 554 24.87 17.16 30.86
N LYS A 555 24.99 17.83 29.70
CA LYS A 555 23.94 18.75 29.23
C LYS A 555 23.01 18.05 28.25
N ASP A 556 21.73 17.96 28.59
CA ASP A 556 20.69 17.50 27.69
C ASP A 556 20.22 18.63 26.78
N ALA A 557 19.68 18.30 25.61
CA ALA A 557 19.05 19.27 24.71
C ALA A 557 17.54 19.32 24.97
N VAL A 558 17.08 20.38 25.63
CA VAL A 558 15.66 20.64 25.89
C VAL A 558 15.11 21.50 24.76
N MET A 559 14.23 20.93 23.93
CA MET A 559 13.70 21.55 22.73
C MET A 559 12.21 21.84 22.85
N GLU A 560 11.78 23.02 22.43
CA GLU A 560 10.37 23.44 22.52
C GLU A 560 9.72 23.47 21.13
N PHE A 561 8.76 22.58 20.87
CA PHE A 561 8.12 22.38 19.57
C PHE A 561 6.65 22.80 19.55
N PRO A 562 6.13 23.43 18.48
CA PRO A 562 4.69 23.67 18.31
C PRO A 562 3.88 22.37 18.24
N ILE A 563 2.86 22.23 19.09
CA ILE A 563 2.04 20.99 19.19
C ILE A 563 1.27 20.72 17.90
N GLU A 564 0.80 21.77 17.22
CA GLU A 564 0.10 21.67 15.94
C GLU A 564 0.92 20.94 14.86
N GLY A 565 2.22 21.26 14.74
CA GLY A 565 3.11 20.58 13.79
C GLY A 565 3.45 19.15 14.25
N ALA A 566 3.72 18.97 15.54
CA ALA A 566 4.09 17.66 16.10
C ALA A 566 2.97 16.62 15.98
N THR A 567 1.71 17.08 16.08
CA THR A 567 0.51 16.21 16.11
C THR A 567 -0.27 16.19 14.79
N ALA A 568 0.19 16.88 13.74
CA ALA A 568 -0.54 17.10 12.49
C ALA A 568 -1.16 15.83 11.87
N GLN A 569 -0.38 14.76 11.69
CA GLN A 569 -0.83 13.48 11.11
C GLN A 569 -1.33 12.45 12.13
N THR A 570 -1.30 12.78 13.42
CA THR A 570 -1.72 11.85 14.48
C THR A 570 -3.23 11.61 14.50
N PHE A 571 -3.64 10.47 15.05
CA PHE A 571 -5.05 10.14 15.26
C PHE A 571 -5.47 10.37 16.72
N PRO A 572 -6.67 10.92 17.00
CA PRO A 572 -7.13 11.11 18.38
C PRO A 572 -7.55 9.82 19.09
N GLY A 573 -7.28 9.72 20.38
CA GLY A 573 -7.63 8.58 21.22
C GLY A 573 -6.62 7.43 21.21
N VAL A 574 -5.45 7.59 20.57
CA VAL A 574 -4.38 6.58 20.53
C VAL A 574 -3.08 7.00 21.20
N ASN A 575 -2.34 6.01 21.70
CA ASN A 575 -0.92 6.12 21.99
C ASN A 575 -0.17 6.10 20.66
N THR A 576 0.73 7.06 20.46
CA THR A 576 1.43 7.30 19.20
C THR A 576 2.92 7.50 19.46
N GLN A 577 3.77 6.87 18.63
CA GLN A 577 5.19 7.19 18.59
C GLN A 577 5.37 8.55 17.91
N LEU A 578 5.89 9.53 18.64
CA LEU A 578 6.43 10.76 18.04
C LEU A 578 7.95 10.67 18.04
N TYR A 579 8.55 11.01 16.92
CA TYR A 579 9.97 10.88 16.67
C TYR A 579 10.64 12.25 16.69
N LEU A 580 11.85 12.29 17.21
CA LEU A 580 12.81 13.36 16.99
C LEU A 580 13.78 12.91 15.89
N TRP A 581 13.94 13.75 14.87
CA TRP A 581 14.98 13.61 13.85
C TRP A 581 15.91 14.82 13.95
N SER A 582 17.20 14.59 14.14
CA SER A 582 18.18 15.66 14.36
C SER A 582 19.55 15.32 13.76
N VAL A 583 20.44 16.30 13.72
CA VAL A 583 21.87 16.09 13.47
C VAL A 583 22.63 16.59 14.69
N VAL A 584 23.48 15.75 15.28
CA VAL A 584 24.30 16.07 16.47
C VAL A 584 25.75 15.73 16.15
N ASP A 585 26.65 16.70 16.29
CA ASP A 585 28.06 16.59 15.86
C ASP A 585 28.25 16.07 14.41
N GLY A 586 27.34 16.47 13.51
CA GLY A 586 27.34 16.03 12.10
C GLY A 586 26.75 14.64 11.85
N GLU A 587 26.40 13.88 12.89
CA GLU A 587 25.81 12.54 12.80
C GLU A 587 24.27 12.57 12.84
N PRO A 588 23.56 11.73 12.04
CA PRO A 588 22.11 11.65 12.07
C PRO A 588 21.61 10.95 13.34
N VAL A 589 20.78 11.65 14.11
CA VAL A 589 20.13 11.16 15.33
C VAL A 589 18.65 10.94 15.08
N VAL A 590 18.15 9.77 15.47
CA VAL A 590 16.72 9.47 15.55
C VAL A 590 16.42 8.85 16.91
N ALA A 591 15.34 9.30 17.52
CA ALA A 591 14.76 8.73 18.74
C ALA A 591 13.23 8.88 18.68
N TYR A 592 12.50 8.12 19.49
CA TYR A 592 11.05 8.29 19.65
C TYR A 592 10.60 8.03 21.08
N ASP A 593 9.45 8.61 21.43
CA ASP A 593 8.76 8.39 22.69
C ASP A 593 7.24 8.31 22.43
N ILE A 594 6.49 7.78 23.38
CA ILE A 594 5.07 7.43 23.25
C ILE A 594 4.22 8.42 24.01
N VAL A 595 3.33 9.12 23.31
CA VAL A 595 2.37 10.05 23.94
C VAL A 595 0.94 9.72 23.56
N LYS A 596 0.01 9.95 24.49
CA LYS A 596 -1.42 9.80 24.21
C LYS A 596 -1.95 11.03 23.48
N ILE A 597 -2.51 10.84 22.31
CA ILE A 597 -3.24 11.89 21.60
C ILE A 597 -4.67 11.93 22.13
N LYS A 598 -5.08 13.05 22.74
CA LYS A 598 -6.43 13.28 23.23
C LYS A 598 -7.42 13.47 22.07
N LYS A 599 -8.69 13.13 22.36
CA LYS A 599 -9.85 13.40 21.50
C LYS A 599 -10.16 14.90 21.43
#